data_AF-A0AAV7T8V0-F1
#
_entry.id   AF-A0AAV7T8V0-F1
#
_cell.length_a   1.000
_cell.length_b   1.000
_cell.length_c   1.000
_cell.angle_alpha   90.00
_cell.angle_beta   90.00
_cell.angle_gamma   90.00
#
_symmetry.space_group_name_H-M   'P 1'
#
loop_
_entity.id
_entity.type
_entity.pdbx_description
1 polymer ?
#
loop_
_entity_poly.entity_id
_entity_poly.type
_entity_poly.pdbx_seq_one_letter_code
_entity_poly.pdbx_strand_id
1 'polypeptide(L)'
;MLSTIIKRYYFVLREQRSDELVEEYITSLQKLASTCKFGESTEEQIRDELVLSCKDDKIRDELWLKEKAPLEEVILVAQSVEHMLKCVSN
;
A
#
# COMPACT_ATOMS: atom_id res chain seq x y z
N MET A 1 25.80 3.68 0.02
CA MET A 1 24.62 2.86 0.41
C MET A 1 23.88 3.62 1.50
N LEU A 2 22.58 3.93 1.32
CA LEU A 2 21.80 4.59 2.37
C LEU A 2 21.58 3.64 3.56
N SER A 3 21.59 4.20 4.78
CA SER A 3 21.25 3.46 6.00
C SER A 3 19.85 2.85 5.88
N THR A 4 19.65 1.68 6.49
CA THR A 4 18.33 1.03 6.56
C THR A 4 17.29 1.93 7.22
N ILE A 5 17.68 2.74 8.21
CA ILE A 5 16.77 3.68 8.87
C ILE A 5 16.25 4.73 7.87
N ILE A 6 17.13 5.28 7.03
CA ILE A 6 16.75 6.27 6.00
C ILE A 6 15.80 5.65 4.98
N LYS A 7 16.03 4.40 4.59
CA LYS A 7 15.15 3.71 3.64
C LYS A 7 13.76 3.46 4.23
N ARG A 8 13.69 3.03 5.49
CA ARG A 8 12.43 2.86 6.22
C ARG A 8 11.70 4.19 6.40
N TYR A 9 12.42 5.27 6.65
CA TYR A 9 11.85 6.61 6.67
C TYR A 9 11.18 6.97 5.34
N TYR A 10 11.85 6.75 4.20
CA TYR A 10 11.24 7.00 2.89
C TYR A 10 10.09 6.05 2.55
N PHE A 11 10.11 4.83 3.07
CA PHE A 11 8.99 3.89 2.94
C PHE A 11 7.74 4.43 3.65
N VAL A 12 7.89 4.91 4.89
CA VAL A 12 6.76 5.45 5.69
C VAL A 12 6.27 6.82 5.19
N LEU A 13 7.12 7.60 4.53
CA LEU A 13 6.70 8.85 3.90
C LEU A 13 6.03 8.67 2.54
N ARG A 14 5.89 7.44 2.06
CA ARG A 14 5.39 7.20 0.72
C ARG A 14 3.87 7.28 0.69
N GLU A 15 3.36 8.46 0.35
CA GLU A 15 1.92 8.71 0.16
C GLU A 15 1.47 8.43 -1.27
N GLN A 16 0.30 7.81 -1.48
CA GLN A 16 -0.29 7.65 -2.83
C GLN A 16 -0.56 9.02 -3.45
N ARG A 17 -0.06 9.25 -4.67
CA ARG A 17 -0.29 10.54 -5.35
C ARG A 17 -1.73 10.65 -5.87
N SER A 18 -2.23 11.87 -5.99
CA SER A 18 -3.60 12.12 -6.46
C SER A 18 -3.92 11.55 -7.85
N ASP A 19 -2.91 11.47 -8.70
CA ASP A 19 -2.94 10.99 -10.09
C ASP A 19 -2.47 9.54 -10.26
N GLU A 20 -2.13 8.87 -9.16
CA GLU A 20 -1.52 7.55 -9.17
C GLU A 20 -2.52 6.44 -8.88
N LEU A 21 -2.47 5.39 -9.71
CA LEU A 21 -3.30 4.20 -9.51
C LEU A 21 -2.82 3.43 -8.28
N VAL A 22 -3.75 2.76 -7.59
CA VAL A 22 -3.42 1.96 -6.41
C VAL A 22 -2.39 0.87 -6.73
N GLU A 23 -2.41 0.29 -7.93
CA GLU A 23 -1.42 -0.69 -8.41
C GLU A 23 0.00 -0.10 -8.56
N GLU A 24 0.10 1.13 -9.09
CA GLU A 24 1.38 1.85 -9.24
C GLU A 24 1.96 2.21 -7.86
N TYR A 25 1.09 2.58 -6.94
CA TYR A 25 1.43 2.85 -5.55
C TYR A 25 1.96 1.60 -4.84
N ILE A 26 1.25 0.47 -4.92
CA ILE A 26 1.66 -0.82 -4.36
C ILE A 26 3.00 -1.27 -4.93
N THR A 27 3.20 -1.14 -6.25
CA THR A 27 4.47 -1.45 -6.91
C THR A 27 5.62 -0.60 -6.36
N SER A 28 5.35 0.69 -6.11
CA SER A 28 6.32 1.60 -5.49
C SER A 28 6.67 1.20 -4.05
N LEU A 29 5.67 0.83 -3.24
CA LEU A 29 5.86 0.35 -1.88
C LEU A 29 6.71 -0.93 -1.83
N GLN A 30 6.39 -1.92 -2.67
CA GLN A 30 7.15 -3.16 -2.79
C GLN A 30 8.62 -2.89 -3.15
N LYS A 31 8.86 -1.96 -4.09
CA LYS A 31 10.21 -1.55 -4.48
C LYS A 31 10.98 -0.91 -3.32
N LEU A 32 10.36 -0.03 -2.55
CA LEU A 32 10.98 0.58 -1.36
C LEU A 32 11.27 -0.47 -0.28
N ALA A 33 10.28 -1.31 0.03
CA ALA A 33 10.35 -2.35 1.05
C ALA A 33 11.50 -3.34 0.80
N SER A 34 11.78 -3.67 -0.46
CA SER A 34 12.88 -4.58 -0.87
C SER A 34 14.25 -4.15 -0.33
N THR A 35 14.43 -2.86 -0.02
CA THR A 35 15.70 -2.32 0.48
C THR A 35 15.72 -2.05 1.99
N CYS A 36 14.56 -2.19 2.65
CA CYS A 36 14.32 -1.82 4.05
C CYS A 36 14.72 -2.91 5.07
N LYS A 37 15.09 -4.10 4.61
CA LYS A 37 15.46 -5.24 5.47
C LYS A 37 14.41 -5.52 6.55
N PHE A 38 13.14 -5.60 6.14
CA PHE A 38 12.05 -5.97 7.05
C PHE A 38 12.06 -7.47 7.39
N GLY A 39 12.60 -8.31 6.50
CA GLY A 39 12.64 -9.75 6.73
C GLY A 39 11.24 -10.34 6.60
N GLU A 40 10.84 -11.18 7.55
CA GLU A 40 9.55 -11.89 7.52
C GLU A 40 8.35 -10.93 7.62
N SER A 41 8.53 -9.73 8.20
CA SER A 41 7.47 -8.73 8.31
C SER A 41 7.30 -7.85 7.07
N THR A 42 7.95 -8.15 5.94
CA THR A 42 7.92 -7.28 4.75
C THR A 42 6.49 -7.06 4.23
N GLU A 43 5.69 -8.13 4.20
CA GLU A 43 4.30 -8.04 3.74
C GLU A 43 3.40 -7.24 4.69
N GLU A 44 3.58 -7.46 6.00
CA GLU A 44 2.89 -6.70 7.05
C GLU A 44 3.20 -5.20 6.93
N GLN A 45 4.46 -4.83 6.74
CA GLN A 45 4.84 -3.43 6.57
C GLN A 45 4.21 -2.80 5.32
N ILE A 46 4.12 -3.52 4.20
CA ILE A 46 3.47 -3.02 2.98
C ILE A 46 1.97 -2.83 3.21
N ARG A 47 1.31 -3.78 3.89
CA ARG A 47 -0.11 -3.67 4.21
C ARG A 47 -0.38 -2.48 5.11
N ASP A 48 0.40 -2.31 6.18
CA ASP A 48 0.22 -1.22 7.14
C ASP A 48 0.42 0.14 6.46
N GLU A 49 1.45 0.26 5.62
CA GLU A 49 1.69 1.49 4.85
C GLU A 49 0.57 1.75 3.83
N LEU A 50 0.07 0.72 3.16
CA LEU A 50 -1.06 0.84 2.23
C LEU A 50 -2.31 1.38 2.96
N VAL A 51 -2.60 0.92 4.18
CA VAL A 51 -3.72 1.43 4.98
C VAL A 51 -3.49 2.87 5.44
N LEU A 52 -2.26 3.21 5.86
CA LEU A 52 -1.93 4.55 6.35
C LEU A 52 -1.98 5.61 5.24
N SER A 53 -1.44 5.27 4.07
CA SER A 53 -1.03 6.24 3.06
C SER A 53 -1.79 6.10 1.72
N CYS A 54 -2.79 5.21 1.65
CA CYS A 54 -3.75 5.20 0.54
C CYS A 54 -4.60 6.48 0.56
N LYS A 55 -4.91 6.97 -0.65
CA LYS A 55 -5.63 8.22 -0.87
C LYS A 55 -7.13 8.08 -0.64
N ASP A 56 -7.73 6.97 -1.07
CA ASP A 56 -9.18 6.80 -1.07
C ASP A 56 -9.67 6.15 0.22
N ASP A 57 -10.46 6.90 1.00
CA ASP A 57 -10.95 6.41 2.30
C ASP A 57 -11.83 5.16 2.18
N LYS A 58 -12.54 4.98 1.07
CA LYS A 58 -13.30 3.74 0.82
C LYS A 58 -12.40 2.52 0.63
N ILE A 59 -11.23 2.69 0.02
CA ILE A 59 -10.23 1.61 -0.04
C ILE A 59 -9.75 1.33 1.38
N ARG A 60 -9.40 2.39 2.13
CA ARG A 60 -8.94 2.30 3.52
C ARG A 60 -9.91 1.53 4.43
N ASP A 61 -11.20 1.87 4.36
CA ASP A 61 -12.27 1.26 5.15
C ASP A 61 -12.38 -0.25 4.88
N GLU A 62 -12.33 -0.65 3.60
CA GLU A 62 -12.36 -2.06 3.21
C GLU A 62 -11.10 -2.81 3.67
N LEU A 63 -9.94 -2.16 3.67
CA LEU A 63 -8.70 -2.75 4.15
C LEU A 63 -8.66 -2.92 5.68
N TRP A 64 -9.34 -2.07 6.46
CA TRP A 64 -9.46 -2.25 7.92
C TRP A 64 -10.15 -3.56 8.31
N LEU A 65 -11.08 -4.03 7.47
CA LEU A 65 -11.77 -5.30 7.67
C LEU A 65 -10.89 -6.52 7.37
N LYS A 66 -9.66 -6.31 6.90
CA LYS A 66 -8.72 -7.34 6.42
C LYS A 66 -7.48 -7.48 7.30
N GLU A 67 -7.60 -7.26 8.60
CA GLU A 67 -6.49 -7.30 9.58
C GLU A 67 -5.56 -8.52 9.45
N LYS A 68 -6.11 -9.70 9.15
CA LYS A 68 -5.36 -10.97 9.07
C LYS A 68 -5.21 -11.51 7.64
N ALA A 69 -5.59 -10.73 6.64
CA ALA A 69 -5.51 -11.15 5.26
C ALA A 69 -4.04 -11.14 4.78
N PRO A 70 -3.63 -12.09 3.92
CA PRO A 70 -2.34 -12.06 3.25
C PRO A 70 -2.25 -10.84 2.32
N LEU A 71 -1.03 -10.36 2.04
CA LEU A 71 -0.82 -9.16 1.21
C LEU A 71 -1.50 -9.27 -0.16
N GLU A 72 -1.50 -10.47 -0.76
CA GLU A 72 -2.17 -10.72 -2.04
C GLU A 72 -3.68 -10.41 -1.99
N GLU A 73 -4.38 -10.80 -0.92
CA GLU A 73 -5.81 -10.48 -0.75
C GLU A 73 -6.03 -8.98 -0.56
N VAL A 74 -5.18 -8.32 0.23
CA VAL A 74 -5.22 -6.87 0.46
C VAL A 74 -5.06 -6.10 -0.86
N ILE A 75 -4.12 -6.52 -1.72
CA ILE A 75 -3.90 -5.93 -3.05
C ILE A 75 -5.14 -6.08 -3.92
N LEU A 76 -5.71 -7.29 -4.00
CA LEU A 76 -6.91 -7.56 -4.80
C LEU A 76 -8.11 -6.71 -4.35
N VAL A 77 -8.31 -6.58 -3.04
CA VAL A 77 -9.38 -5.72 -2.48
C VAL A 77 -9.16 -4.26 -2.87
N ALA A 78 -7.95 -3.74 -2.69
CA ALA A 78 -7.65 -2.34 -3.00
C ALA A 78 -7.89 -2.02 -4.49
N GLN A 79 -7.43 -2.90 -5.39
CA GLN A 79 -7.67 -2.77 -6.84
C GLN A 79 -9.15 -2.86 -7.21
N SER A 80 -9.89 -3.81 -6.60
CA SER A 80 -11.32 -4.00 -6.87
C SER A 80 -12.14 -2.79 -6.45
N VAL A 81 -11.85 -2.22 -5.27
CA VAL A 81 -12.53 -1.02 -4.77
C VAL A 81 -12.22 0.17 -5.67
N GLU A 82 -10.95 0.41 -6.02
CA GLU A 82 -10.58 1.50 -6.92
C GLU A 82 -11.32 1.42 -8.28
N HIS A 83 -11.40 0.20 -8.84
CA HIS A 83 -12.15 -0.04 -10.07
C HIS A 83 -13.64 0.28 -9.92
N MET A 84 -14.28 -0.17 -8.83
CA MET A 84 -15.69 0.13 -8.56
C MET A 84 -15.95 1.64 -8.43
N LEU A 85 -15.06 2.40 -7.77
CA LEU A 85 -15.20 3.85 -7.63
C LEU A 85 -15.13 4.57 -8.97
N LYS A 86 -14.24 4.12 -9.86
CA LYS A 86 -14.12 4.67 -11.22
C LYS A 86 -15.33 4.32 -12.09
N CYS A 87 -15.90 3.12 -11.96
CA CYS A 87 -17.09 2.71 -12.71
C CYS A 87 -18.37 3.46 -12.31
N VAL A 88 -18.54 3.82 -11.03
CA VAL A 88 -19.72 4.55 -10.52
C VAL A 88 -19.69 6.05 -10.88
N SER A 89 -18.51 6.57 -11.25
CA SER A 89 -18.30 7.99 -11.55
C SER A 89 -18.55 8.36 -13.03
N ASN A 90 -19.05 7.42 -13.84
CA ASN A 90 -19.38 7.60 -15.26
C ASN A 90 -20.89 7.65 -15.50
#